data_AF-A0A0A8L3Y9-F1
#
_entry.id   AF-A0A0A8L3Y9-F1
#
_cell.length_a   1.000
_cell.length_b   1.000
_cell.length_c   1.000
_cell.angle_alpha   90.00
_cell.angle_beta   90.00
_cell.angle_gamma   90.00
#
_symmetry.space_group_name_H-M   'P 1'
#
loop_
_entity.id
_entity.type
_entity.pdbx_description
1 polymer ?
#
loop_
_entity_poly.entity_id
_entity_poly.type
_entity_poly.pdbx_seq_one_letter_code
_entity_poly.pdbx_strand_id
1 'polypeptide(L)'
;MAAKNLTPLKPIPTKHIDPDLAKDPKDDNIGLSIKVKWFLRWTQKWSLFPLVTYFPLHGINALILPALEPSSVPNDTLMMIRELTCGIGSSLIWTGISIHVLSGLALRILKKLQSPPKRQKAESFLETQSVAQSKIGLVGGLSGYFIGIKRNLQYNPQELTGWLLTPVLLFHGALMKWLPAAAKVDIDFDFIKWLLNKDRDLFSRVGFGYGPLIALIGLGSYHIIAGSVQYMHVRSLKARKRIMNFILLLICSGMFGLSRLSSEAVFGMDKYYKPILKTLSLS
;
A
#
# COMPACT_ATOMS: atom_id res chain seq x y z
N MET A 1 -73.26 -17.48 14.27
CA MET A 1 -72.22 -16.64 13.64
C MET A 1 -72.40 -16.74 12.13
N ALA A 2 -72.87 -15.66 11.49
CA ALA A 2 -73.16 -15.65 10.06
C ALA A 2 -71.85 -15.43 9.25
N ALA A 3 -71.60 -16.28 8.26
CA ALA A 3 -70.45 -16.18 7.38
C ALA A 3 -70.58 -14.94 6.48
N LYS A 4 -69.53 -14.12 6.46
CA LYS A 4 -69.45 -12.86 5.69
C LYS A 4 -69.26 -13.20 4.22
N ASN A 5 -70.22 -12.83 3.37
CA ASN A 5 -70.15 -13.02 1.91
C ASN A 5 -68.93 -12.27 1.33
N LEU A 6 -67.99 -13.01 0.72
CA LEU A 6 -66.85 -12.45 0.01
C LEU A 6 -67.27 -12.09 -1.41
N THR A 7 -66.94 -10.87 -1.83
CA THR A 7 -67.19 -10.36 -3.19
C THR A 7 -66.11 -10.87 -4.15
N PRO A 8 -66.48 -11.32 -5.37
CA PRO A 8 -65.51 -11.76 -6.36
C PRO A 8 -64.67 -10.58 -6.87
N LEU A 9 -63.34 -10.71 -6.76
CA LEU A 9 -62.37 -9.76 -7.30
C LEU A 9 -62.45 -9.74 -8.83
N LYS A 10 -62.67 -8.57 -9.42
CA LYS A 10 -62.56 -8.37 -10.88
C LYS A 10 -61.11 -8.60 -11.32
N PRO A 11 -60.88 -9.28 -12.46
CA PRO A 11 -59.52 -9.49 -12.97
C PRO A 11 -58.86 -8.14 -13.27
N ILE A 12 -57.63 -7.98 -12.80
CA ILE A 12 -56.80 -6.81 -13.07
C ILE A 12 -56.46 -6.83 -14.57
N PRO A 13 -56.65 -5.72 -15.31
CA PRO A 13 -56.27 -5.66 -16.72
C PRO A 13 -54.76 -5.91 -16.85
N THR A 14 -54.38 -7.04 -17.43
CA THR A 14 -52.99 -7.29 -17.84
C THR A 14 -52.73 -6.37 -19.01
N LYS A 15 -52.04 -5.24 -18.76
CA LYS A 15 -51.41 -4.47 -19.84
C LYS A 15 -50.58 -5.48 -20.64
N HIS A 16 -50.89 -5.60 -21.94
CA HIS A 16 -50.11 -6.39 -22.87
C HIS A 16 -48.71 -5.74 -22.90
N ILE A 17 -47.79 -6.27 -22.10
CA ILE A 17 -46.38 -5.89 -22.16
C ILE A 17 -45.88 -6.62 -23.40
N ASP A 18 -45.70 -5.88 -24.49
CA ASP A 18 -45.07 -6.38 -25.68
C ASP A 18 -43.61 -6.75 -25.32
N PRO A 19 -43.25 -8.05 -25.26
CA PRO A 19 -41.94 -8.48 -24.80
C PRO A 19 -40.82 -8.03 -25.74
N ASP A 20 -41.16 -7.60 -26.96
CA ASP A 20 -40.19 -7.12 -27.94
C ASP A 20 -39.89 -5.61 -27.81
N LEU A 21 -40.70 -4.84 -27.06
CA LEU A 21 -40.44 -3.43 -26.73
C LEU A 21 -39.53 -3.25 -25.50
N ALA A 22 -39.16 -4.33 -24.82
CA ALA A 22 -38.29 -4.32 -23.64
C ALA A 22 -36.86 -4.82 -23.91
N LYS A 23 -36.43 -4.93 -25.18
CA LYS A 23 -35.00 -5.03 -25.50
C LYS A 23 -34.39 -3.64 -25.38
N ASP A 24 -34.03 -3.29 -24.14
CA ASP A 24 -33.03 -2.25 -23.90
C ASP A 24 -31.85 -2.52 -24.84
N PRO A 25 -31.36 -1.51 -25.59
CA PRO A 25 -30.19 -1.69 -26.43
C PRO A 25 -29.09 -2.30 -25.55
N LYS A 26 -28.58 -3.47 -25.94
CA LYS A 26 -27.39 -4.06 -25.33
C LYS A 26 -26.30 -2.99 -25.42
N ASP A 27 -26.11 -2.28 -24.32
CA ASP A 27 -25.20 -1.14 -24.26
C ASP A 27 -23.78 -1.70 -24.33
N ASP A 28 -23.22 -1.75 -25.55
CA ASP A 28 -21.88 -2.27 -25.83
C ASP A 28 -20.80 -1.60 -24.93
N ASN A 29 -21.10 -0.41 -24.41
CA ASN A 29 -20.28 0.30 -23.42
C ASN A 29 -20.16 -0.44 -22.08
N ILE A 30 -21.18 -1.19 -21.66
CA ILE A 30 -21.14 -2.01 -20.44
C ILE A 30 -20.10 -3.11 -20.60
N GLY A 31 -20.08 -3.78 -21.77
CA GLY A 31 -19.11 -4.83 -22.10
C GLY A 31 -17.68 -4.33 -22.12
N LEU A 32 -17.43 -3.18 -22.75
CA LEU A 32 -16.10 -2.56 -22.80
C LEU A 32 -15.60 -2.20 -21.39
N SER A 33 -16.45 -1.59 -20.56
CA SER A 33 -16.03 -1.16 -19.22
C SER A 33 -15.72 -2.32 -18.28
N ILE A 34 -16.42 -3.45 -18.41
CA ILE A 34 -16.13 -4.68 -17.67
C ILE A 34 -14.76 -5.22 -18.08
N LYS A 35 -14.46 -5.29 -19.39
CA LYS A 35 -13.17 -5.74 -19.92
C LYS A 35 -12.03 -4.85 -19.44
N VAL A 36 -12.19 -3.52 -19.50
CA VAL A 36 -11.19 -2.55 -19.02
C VAL A 36 -10.94 -2.71 -17.52
N LYS A 37 -11.99 -2.81 -16.70
CA LYS A 37 -11.85 -3.04 -15.25
C LYS A 37 -11.13 -4.34 -14.93
N TRP A 38 -11.45 -5.40 -15.66
CA TRP A 38 -10.80 -6.70 -15.50
C TRP A 38 -9.32 -6.61 -15.83
N PHE A 39 -8.98 -6.01 -16.98
CA PHE A 39 -7.59 -5.81 -17.41
C PHE A 39 -6.81 -4.98 -16.39
N LEU A 40 -7.34 -3.83 -15.96
CA LEU A 40 -6.67 -2.98 -14.97
C LEU A 40 -6.42 -3.71 -13.64
N ARG A 41 -7.38 -4.52 -13.16
CA ARG A 41 -7.18 -5.33 -11.94
C ARG A 41 -6.14 -6.42 -12.13
N TRP A 42 -6.14 -7.06 -13.30
CA TRP A 42 -5.15 -8.08 -13.64
C TRP A 42 -3.75 -7.47 -13.68
N THR A 43 -3.59 -6.36 -14.39
CA THR A 43 -2.34 -5.60 -14.49
C THR A 43 -1.87 -5.11 -13.12
N GLN A 44 -2.75 -4.51 -12.31
CA GLN A 44 -2.43 -4.05 -10.95
C GLN A 44 -1.90 -5.17 -10.05
N LYS A 45 -2.47 -6.38 -10.21
CA LYS A 45 -2.11 -7.56 -9.43
C LYS A 45 -0.73 -8.09 -9.84
N TRP A 46 -0.50 -8.28 -11.13
CA TRP A 46 0.71 -8.94 -11.62
C TRP A 46 1.92 -8.02 -11.68
N SER A 47 1.71 -6.69 -11.75
CA SER A 47 2.81 -5.74 -11.72
C SER A 47 3.58 -5.71 -10.39
N LEU A 48 3.01 -6.29 -9.32
CA LEU A 48 3.67 -6.37 -8.01
C LEU A 48 4.63 -7.55 -7.85
N PHE A 49 4.68 -8.48 -8.81
CA PHE A 49 5.54 -9.66 -8.67
C PHE A 49 7.01 -9.31 -8.39
N PRO A 50 7.65 -8.36 -9.10
CA PRO A 50 9.03 -7.96 -8.80
C PRO A 50 9.21 -7.39 -7.39
N LEU A 51 8.21 -6.65 -6.89
CA LEU A 51 8.28 -6.09 -5.54
C LEU A 51 8.14 -7.19 -4.48
N VAL A 52 7.20 -8.12 -4.65
CA VAL A 52 6.96 -9.21 -3.69
C VAL A 52 8.15 -10.15 -3.60
N THR A 53 8.85 -10.40 -4.70
CA THR A 53 10.07 -11.23 -4.70
C THR A 53 11.27 -10.51 -4.12
N TYR A 54 11.40 -9.20 -4.35
CA TYR A 54 12.51 -8.40 -3.81
C TYR A 54 12.33 -8.02 -2.34
N PHE A 55 11.09 -7.80 -1.90
CA PHE A 55 10.80 -7.27 -0.56
C PHE A 55 11.40 -8.10 0.59
N PRO A 56 11.42 -9.45 0.58
CA PRO A 56 12.12 -10.22 1.60
C PRO A 56 13.61 -9.88 1.72
N LEU A 57 14.31 -9.75 0.60
CA LEU A 57 15.73 -9.39 0.58
C LEU A 57 15.95 -7.97 1.13
N HIS A 58 15.15 -7.02 0.64
CA HIS A 58 15.22 -5.64 1.11
C HIS A 58 14.82 -5.51 2.59
N GLY A 59 13.77 -6.20 3.00
CA GLY A 59 13.25 -6.18 4.38
C GLY A 59 14.25 -6.78 5.36
N ILE A 60 14.91 -7.89 5.02
CA ILE A 60 16.00 -8.43 5.84
C ILE A 60 17.13 -7.40 5.94
N ASN A 61 17.59 -6.87 4.80
CA ASN A 61 18.74 -5.98 4.77
C ASN A 61 18.49 -4.61 5.43
N ALA A 62 17.27 -4.07 5.33
CA ALA A 62 16.93 -2.74 5.82
C ALA A 62 16.26 -2.74 7.20
N LEU A 63 15.57 -3.82 7.60
CA LEU A 63 14.79 -3.85 8.85
C LEU A 63 15.39 -4.77 9.92
N ILE A 64 16.10 -5.82 9.52
CA ILE A 64 16.60 -6.87 10.43
C ILE A 64 18.10 -6.71 10.64
N LEU A 65 18.90 -6.69 9.58
CA LEU A 65 20.36 -6.64 9.71
C LEU A 65 20.86 -5.42 10.47
N PRO A 66 20.36 -4.19 10.26
CA PRO A 66 20.83 -3.04 11.01
C PRO A 66 20.46 -3.10 12.50
N ALA A 67 19.41 -3.85 12.84
CA ALA A 67 19.04 -4.11 14.23
C ALA A 67 19.99 -5.10 14.91
N LEU A 68 20.57 -6.04 14.16
CA LEU A 68 21.51 -7.05 14.66
C LEU A 68 22.95 -6.55 14.66
N GLU A 69 23.39 -5.99 13.53
CA GLU A 69 24.73 -5.48 13.32
C GLU A 69 24.71 -4.28 12.35
N PRO A 70 24.81 -3.04 12.84
CA PRO A 70 24.66 -1.81 12.03
C PRO A 70 25.93 -1.40 11.28
N SER A 71 27.09 -1.97 11.61
CA SER A 71 28.39 -1.49 11.16
C SER A 71 28.67 -1.79 9.68
N SER A 72 28.96 -3.03 9.30
CA SER A 72 29.33 -3.41 7.92
C SER A 72 28.29 -4.30 7.23
N VAL A 73 27.65 -5.19 7.98
CA VAL A 73 26.77 -6.24 7.46
C VAL A 73 25.67 -5.74 6.51
N PRO A 74 25.00 -4.60 6.74
CA PRO A 74 23.98 -4.09 5.83
C PRO A 74 24.56 -3.65 4.48
N ASN A 75 25.78 -3.10 4.46
CA ASN A 75 26.49 -2.71 3.23
C ASN A 75 26.92 -3.95 2.44
N ASP A 76 27.54 -4.93 3.11
CA ASP A 76 28.00 -6.17 2.47
C ASP A 76 26.84 -6.92 1.82
N THR A 77 25.72 -7.02 2.55
CA THR A 77 24.49 -7.65 2.05
C THR A 77 23.86 -6.84 0.91
N LEU A 78 23.89 -5.51 0.99
CA LEU A 78 23.40 -4.65 -0.10
C LEU A 78 24.20 -4.85 -1.38
N MET A 79 25.54 -4.93 -1.28
CA MET A 79 26.43 -5.19 -2.41
C MET A 79 26.14 -6.56 -3.03
N MET A 80 26.01 -7.60 -2.21
CA MET A 80 25.62 -8.93 -2.67
C MET A 80 24.27 -8.92 -3.41
N ILE A 81 23.25 -8.25 -2.87
CA ILE A 81 21.93 -8.14 -3.53
C ILE A 81 22.03 -7.39 -4.86
N ARG A 82 22.83 -6.32 -4.94
CA ARG A 82 23.04 -5.56 -6.18
C ARG A 82 23.68 -6.43 -7.26
N GLU A 83 24.68 -7.22 -6.88
CA GLU A 83 25.35 -8.15 -7.78
C GLU A 83 24.39 -9.22 -8.30
N LEU A 84 23.63 -9.86 -7.41
CA LEU A 84 22.64 -10.89 -7.76
C LEU A 84 21.49 -10.37 -8.65
N THR A 85 21.19 -9.08 -8.60
CA THR A 85 20.12 -8.46 -9.39
C THR A 85 20.62 -7.80 -10.67
N CYS A 86 21.93 -7.85 -10.95
CA CYS A 86 22.61 -7.29 -12.12
C CYS A 86 22.19 -5.84 -12.45
N GLY A 87 21.85 -5.04 -11.43
CA GLY A 87 21.37 -3.66 -11.60
C GLY A 87 19.96 -3.49 -12.22
N ILE A 88 19.37 -4.53 -12.82
CA ILE A 88 18.03 -4.49 -13.45
C ILE A 88 16.93 -4.43 -12.39
N GLY A 89 17.20 -4.96 -11.19
CA GLY A 89 16.22 -5.06 -10.10
C GLY A 89 15.49 -3.75 -9.81
N SER A 90 16.22 -2.64 -9.69
CA SER A 90 15.62 -1.34 -9.36
C SER A 90 14.64 -0.85 -10.43
N SER A 91 15.00 -0.94 -11.72
CA SER A 91 14.14 -0.51 -12.82
C SER A 91 12.87 -1.36 -12.93
N LEU A 92 13.01 -2.68 -12.74
CA LEU A 92 11.88 -3.60 -12.77
C LEU A 92 10.90 -3.35 -11.62
N ILE A 93 11.42 -3.10 -10.40
CA ILE A 93 10.63 -2.77 -9.22
C ILE A 93 9.87 -1.46 -9.43
N TRP A 94 10.54 -0.39 -9.87
CA TRP A 94 9.90 0.91 -10.12
C TRP A 94 8.85 0.86 -11.21
N THR A 95 9.09 0.08 -12.27
CA THR A 95 8.09 -0.16 -13.33
C THR A 95 6.86 -0.86 -12.76
N GLY A 96 7.06 -1.92 -11.97
CA GLY A 96 5.97 -2.66 -11.34
C GLY A 96 5.13 -1.82 -10.38
N ILE A 97 5.79 -1.01 -9.54
CA ILE A 97 5.16 -0.04 -8.64
C ILE A 97 4.35 0.99 -9.43
N SER A 98 4.93 1.58 -10.47
CA SER A 98 4.27 2.61 -11.28
C SER A 98 3.00 2.06 -11.93
N ILE A 99 3.08 0.87 -12.53
CA ILE A 99 1.93 0.19 -13.11
C ILE A 99 0.87 -0.11 -12.04
N HIS A 100 1.26 -0.55 -10.85
CA HIS A 100 0.33 -0.82 -9.74
C HIS A 100 -0.43 0.44 -9.30
N VAL A 101 0.28 1.54 -9.10
CA VAL A 101 -0.32 2.81 -8.66
C VAL A 101 -1.23 3.39 -9.74
N LEU A 102 -0.77 3.43 -11.00
CA LEU A 102 -1.52 4.00 -12.12
C LEU A 102 -2.79 3.19 -12.44
N SER A 103 -2.70 1.86 -12.45
CA SER A 103 -3.87 1.00 -12.65
C SER A 103 -4.89 1.14 -11.50
N GLY A 104 -4.41 1.22 -10.26
CA GLY A 104 -5.25 1.50 -9.09
C GLY A 104 -5.91 2.88 -9.15
N LEU A 105 -5.22 3.91 -9.64
CA LEU A 105 -5.78 5.24 -9.84
C LEU A 105 -6.85 5.23 -10.95
N ALA A 106 -6.56 4.61 -12.08
CA ALA A 106 -7.48 4.47 -13.20
C ALA A 106 -8.79 3.77 -12.79
N LEU A 107 -8.71 2.68 -12.02
CA LEU A 107 -9.89 1.99 -11.50
C LEU A 107 -10.78 2.88 -10.62
N ARG A 108 -10.18 3.80 -9.85
CA ARG A 108 -10.92 4.75 -9.01
C ARG A 108 -11.60 5.83 -9.85
N ILE A 109 -10.92 6.35 -10.86
CA ILE A 109 -11.49 7.31 -11.82
C ILE A 109 -12.68 6.69 -12.54
N LEU A 110 -12.51 5.48 -13.10
CA LEU A 110 -13.59 4.75 -13.78
C LEU A 110 -14.80 4.51 -12.86
N LYS A 111 -14.58 4.18 -11.59
CA LYS A 111 -15.66 4.01 -10.61
C LYS A 111 -16.43 5.31 -10.37
N LYS A 112 -15.74 6.46 -10.30
CA LYS A 112 -16.38 7.76 -10.15
C LYS A 112 -17.20 8.15 -11.39
N LEU A 113 -16.67 7.90 -12.58
CA LEU A 113 -17.34 8.22 -13.84
C LEU A 113 -18.61 7.39 -14.10
N GLN A 114 -18.67 6.18 -13.56
CA GLN A 114 -19.78 5.24 -13.78
C GLN A 114 -20.79 5.16 -12.63
N SER A 115 -20.70 6.03 -11.62
CA SER A 115 -21.61 5.95 -10.48
C SER A 115 -23.02 6.40 -10.90
N PRO A 116 -24.04 5.51 -10.93
CA PRO A 116 -25.41 5.93 -11.22
C PRO A 116 -25.93 6.83 -10.08
N PRO A 117 -26.93 7.70 -10.34
CA PRO A 117 -27.55 8.52 -9.31
C PRO A 117 -28.08 7.65 -8.17
N LYS A 118 -27.64 7.95 -6.94
CA LYS A 118 -27.91 7.15 -5.73
C LYS A 118 -29.41 6.99 -5.49
N ARG A 119 -29.96 5.80 -5.77
CA ARG A 119 -31.21 5.35 -5.13
C ARG A 119 -30.86 4.90 -3.71
N GLN A 120 -31.18 5.73 -2.72
CA GLN A 120 -31.08 5.38 -1.30
C GLN A 120 -31.96 4.16 -1.02
N LYS A 121 -31.36 3.04 -0.58
CA LYS A 121 -32.10 1.93 0.03
C LYS A 121 -31.47 1.60 1.37
N ALA A 122 -32.28 1.74 2.42
CA ALA A 122 -31.91 1.75 3.82
C ALA A 122 -31.74 0.37 4.47
N GLU A 123 -31.56 -0.71 3.70
CA GLU A 123 -31.57 -2.09 4.24
C GLU A 123 -30.18 -2.70 4.49
N SER A 124 -29.07 -2.01 4.19
CA SER A 124 -27.74 -2.67 4.14
C SER A 124 -26.89 -2.63 5.42
N PHE A 125 -27.39 -2.15 6.57
CA PHE A 125 -26.50 -1.86 7.71
C PHE A 125 -25.81 -3.12 8.30
N LEU A 126 -26.51 -4.27 8.33
CA LEU A 126 -25.97 -5.53 8.87
C LEU A 126 -25.11 -6.31 7.86
N GLU A 127 -25.49 -6.32 6.58
CA GLU A 127 -24.73 -6.98 5.52
C GLU A 127 -23.45 -6.20 5.17
N THR A 128 -23.49 -4.87 5.31
CA THR A 128 -22.31 -4.01 5.16
C THR A 128 -21.30 -4.26 6.28
N GLN A 129 -21.72 -4.65 7.49
CA GLN A 129 -20.81 -4.91 8.60
C GLN A 129 -19.94 -6.16 8.39
N SER A 130 -20.50 -7.26 7.87
CA SER A 130 -19.74 -8.50 7.60
C SER A 130 -18.81 -8.35 6.38
N VAL A 131 -19.27 -7.62 5.35
CA VAL A 131 -18.46 -7.27 4.18
C VAL A 131 -17.38 -6.24 4.54
N ALA A 132 -17.66 -5.31 5.45
CA ALA A 132 -16.67 -4.39 6.00
C ALA A 132 -15.60 -5.16 6.77
N GLN A 133 -15.95 -6.15 7.59
CA GLN A 133 -14.97 -6.94 8.33
C GLN A 133 -14.06 -7.81 7.44
N SER A 134 -14.54 -8.22 6.26
CA SER A 134 -13.73 -8.91 5.25
C SER A 134 -12.85 -7.97 4.40
N LYS A 135 -13.28 -6.71 4.21
CA LYS A 135 -12.53 -5.62 3.53
C LYS A 135 -11.57 -4.84 4.44
N ILE A 136 -11.82 -4.83 5.74
CA ILE A 136 -10.98 -4.19 6.74
C ILE A 136 -9.80 -5.13 6.98
N GLY A 137 -8.74 -4.92 6.19
CA GLY A 137 -7.48 -5.63 6.28
C GLY A 137 -6.91 -5.57 7.70
N LEU A 138 -7.08 -6.67 8.45
CA LEU A 138 -6.41 -6.92 9.72
C LEU A 138 -6.66 -5.92 10.87
N VAL A 139 -7.86 -5.37 11.03
CA VAL A 139 -8.23 -4.70 12.30
C VAL A 139 -8.63 -5.78 13.31
N GLY A 140 -7.62 -6.44 13.89
CA GLY A 140 -7.80 -7.58 14.79
C GLY A 140 -6.48 -7.99 15.45
N GLY A 141 -5.92 -7.11 16.28
CA GLY A 141 -4.68 -7.32 17.05
C GLY A 141 -4.59 -6.34 18.23
N LEU A 142 -3.45 -6.29 18.92
CA LEU A 142 -3.21 -5.35 20.04
C LEU A 142 -3.50 -3.89 19.65
N SER A 143 -3.26 -3.50 18.39
CA SER A 143 -3.62 -2.18 17.87
C SER A 143 -5.13 -1.88 17.92
N GLY A 144 -5.99 -2.86 17.73
CA GLY A 144 -7.45 -2.69 17.88
C GLY A 144 -7.91 -2.64 19.35
N TYR A 145 -7.08 -3.11 20.28
CA TYR A 145 -7.37 -3.12 21.72
C TYR A 145 -6.87 -1.85 22.41
N PHE A 146 -5.67 -1.37 22.07
CA PHE A 146 -5.09 -0.16 22.65
C PHE A 146 -5.68 1.14 22.09
N ILE A 147 -6.16 1.13 20.85
CA ILE A 147 -6.57 2.37 20.20
C ILE A 147 -8.06 2.67 20.38
N GLY A 148 -8.90 1.72 20.81
CA GLY A 148 -10.31 1.99 21.15
C GLY A 148 -11.16 2.63 20.03
N ILE A 149 -10.59 2.83 18.83
CA ILE A 149 -11.23 3.46 17.70
C ILE A 149 -12.34 2.51 17.28
N LYS A 150 -13.57 2.95 17.56
CA LYS A 150 -14.80 2.31 17.10
C LYS A 150 -14.59 1.89 15.64
N ARG A 151 -14.84 0.61 15.35
CA ARG A 151 -14.54 -0.13 14.09
C ARG A 151 -15.14 0.46 12.79
N ASN A 152 -15.70 1.66 12.83
CA ASN A 152 -16.33 2.33 11.71
C ASN A 152 -15.34 3.26 11.00
N LEU A 153 -14.20 2.73 10.55
CA LEU A 153 -13.41 3.45 9.56
C LEU A 153 -14.21 3.47 8.26
N GLN A 154 -14.65 4.66 7.86
CA GLN A 154 -15.38 4.85 6.60
C GLN A 154 -14.51 4.54 5.36
N TYR A 155 -13.20 4.43 5.55
CA TYR A 155 -12.22 4.21 4.49
C TYR A 155 -11.54 2.84 4.62
N ASN A 156 -11.24 2.23 3.47
CA ASN A 156 -10.47 1.01 3.41
C ASN A 156 -9.01 1.30 3.84
N PRO A 157 -8.50 0.66 4.93
CA PRO A 157 -7.16 0.95 5.45
C PRO A 157 -6.05 0.61 4.43
N GLN A 158 -6.27 -0.36 3.54
CA GLN A 158 -5.33 -0.67 2.47
C GLN A 158 -5.22 0.49 1.47
N GLU A 159 -6.34 1.16 1.17
CA GLU A 159 -6.36 2.30 0.26
C GLU A 159 -5.69 3.52 0.89
N LEU A 160 -6.01 3.80 2.16
CA LEU A 160 -5.39 4.90 2.90
C LEU A 160 -3.88 4.74 2.98
N THR A 161 -3.40 3.55 3.38
CA THR A 161 -1.96 3.29 3.44
C THR A 161 -1.30 3.36 2.08
N GLY A 162 -1.96 2.97 0.98
CA GLY A 162 -1.44 3.14 -0.37
C GLY A 162 -1.26 4.61 -0.77
N TRP A 163 -2.24 5.46 -0.44
CA TRP A 163 -2.16 6.91 -0.70
C TRP A 163 -1.04 7.59 0.09
N LEU A 164 -0.86 7.21 1.36
CA LEU A 164 0.22 7.76 2.19
C LEU A 164 1.59 7.19 1.81
N LEU A 165 1.66 5.90 1.44
CA LEU A 165 2.90 5.22 1.08
C LEU A 165 3.47 5.74 -0.24
N THR A 166 2.63 6.08 -1.22
CA THR A 166 3.09 6.51 -2.55
C THR A 166 4.06 7.70 -2.50
N PRO A 167 3.73 8.86 -1.87
CA PRO A 167 4.68 9.98 -1.80
C PRO A 167 5.93 9.65 -0.98
N VAL A 168 5.79 8.88 0.11
CA VAL A 168 6.94 8.44 0.94
C VAL A 168 7.88 7.55 0.13
N LEU A 169 7.34 6.64 -0.68
CA LEU A 169 8.09 5.75 -1.54
C LEU A 169 8.79 6.52 -2.67
N LEU A 170 8.11 7.47 -3.31
CA LEU A 170 8.70 8.36 -4.31
C LEU A 170 9.86 9.17 -3.71
N PHE A 171 9.69 9.71 -2.50
CA PHE A 171 10.74 10.41 -1.79
C PHE A 171 11.94 9.47 -1.51
N HIS A 172 11.69 8.24 -1.04
CA HIS A 172 12.73 7.24 -0.86
C HIS A 172 13.46 6.92 -2.17
N GLY A 173 12.75 6.78 -3.29
CA GLY A 173 13.34 6.59 -4.62
C GLY A 173 14.19 7.77 -5.08
N ALA A 174 13.71 8.99 -4.85
CA ALA A 174 14.45 10.19 -5.17
C ALA A 174 15.75 10.25 -4.39
N LEU A 175 15.68 10.08 -3.07
CA LEU A 175 16.83 10.17 -2.18
C LEU A 175 17.82 9.02 -2.41
N MET A 176 17.32 7.81 -2.68
CA MET A 176 18.16 6.61 -2.76
C MET A 176 18.64 6.24 -4.16
N LYS A 177 18.05 6.81 -5.22
CA LYS A 177 18.35 6.40 -6.59
C LYS A 177 18.49 7.57 -7.53
N TRP A 178 17.49 8.44 -7.63
CA TRP A 178 17.46 9.46 -8.70
C TRP A 178 18.43 10.62 -8.43
N LEU A 179 18.44 11.17 -7.22
CA LEU A 179 19.33 12.27 -6.86
C LEU A 179 20.81 11.82 -6.78
N PRO A 180 21.15 10.67 -6.18
CA PRO A 180 22.52 10.16 -6.23
C PRO A 180 23.01 9.91 -7.65
N ALA A 181 22.16 9.33 -8.53
CA ALA A 181 22.51 9.13 -9.93
C ALA A 181 22.78 10.46 -10.67
N ALA A 182 21.98 11.49 -10.40
CA ALA A 182 22.20 12.83 -10.95
C ALA A 182 23.51 13.46 -10.42
N ALA A 183 23.85 13.22 -9.16
CA ALA A 183 25.09 13.67 -8.53
C ALA A 183 26.31 12.80 -8.88
N LYS A 184 26.13 11.68 -9.59
CA LYS A 184 27.16 10.66 -9.88
C LYS A 184 27.83 10.13 -8.60
N VAL A 185 27.04 9.93 -7.56
CA VAL A 185 27.47 9.39 -6.27
C VAL A 185 26.77 8.06 -6.03
N ASP A 186 27.55 7.03 -5.74
CA ASP A 186 27.01 5.77 -5.24
C ASP A 186 26.66 5.92 -3.77
N ILE A 187 25.49 5.40 -3.39
CA ILE A 187 25.03 5.42 -2.02
C ILE A 187 24.75 4.01 -1.51
N ASP A 188 24.81 3.86 -0.20
CA ASP A 188 24.64 2.63 0.56
C ASP A 188 24.14 2.98 1.98
N PHE A 189 24.34 2.13 2.98
CA PHE A 189 23.96 2.46 4.36
C PHE A 189 24.84 3.54 4.98
N ASP A 190 26.02 3.85 4.46
CA ASP A 190 26.84 4.96 4.99
C ASP A 190 26.19 6.30 4.71
N PHE A 191 25.48 6.43 3.58
CA PHE A 191 24.60 7.56 3.34
C PHE A 191 23.49 7.68 4.39
N ILE A 192 22.87 6.55 4.77
CA ILE A 192 21.81 6.54 5.79
C ILE A 192 22.37 6.89 7.18
N LYS A 193 23.49 6.30 7.59
CA LYS A 193 24.18 6.61 8.85
C LYS A 193 24.56 8.09 8.89
N TRP A 194 25.13 8.62 7.81
CA TRP A 194 25.46 10.04 7.67
C TRP A 194 24.22 10.93 7.79
N LEU A 195 23.12 10.57 7.12
CA LEU A 195 21.87 11.32 7.15
C LEU A 195 21.24 11.36 8.54
N LEU A 196 21.39 10.27 9.31
CA LEU A 196 20.84 10.10 10.65
C LEU A 196 21.79 10.59 11.77
N ASN A 197 23.02 10.98 11.43
CA ASN A 197 24.04 11.39 12.40
C ASN A 197 23.55 12.57 13.27
N LYS A 198 23.89 12.54 14.56
CA LYS A 198 23.51 13.58 15.54
C LYS A 198 24.07 14.96 15.20
N ASP A 199 25.21 15.03 14.52
CA ASP A 199 25.85 16.29 14.12
C ASP A 199 25.16 16.97 12.93
N ARG A 200 24.17 16.31 12.32
CA ARG A 200 23.34 16.89 11.26
C ARG A 200 22.30 17.85 11.80
N ASP A 201 21.95 18.82 10.96
CA ASP A 201 20.83 19.71 11.20
C ASP A 201 19.54 18.91 11.45
N LEU A 202 18.74 19.36 12.43
CA LEU A 202 17.54 18.66 12.87
C LEU A 202 16.56 18.42 11.71
N PHE A 203 16.46 19.37 10.79
CA PHE A 203 15.58 19.30 9.63
C PHE A 203 15.99 18.17 8.68
N SER A 204 17.26 18.05 8.30
CA SER A 204 17.73 16.94 7.46
C SER A 204 17.60 15.60 8.19
N ARG A 205 18.00 15.55 9.47
CA ARG A 205 17.98 14.32 10.26
C ARG A 205 16.58 13.76 10.44
N VAL A 206 15.62 14.62 10.76
CA VAL A 206 14.23 14.21 11.02
C VAL A 206 13.38 14.24 9.75
N GLY A 207 13.46 15.30 8.96
CA GLY A 207 12.63 15.53 7.78
C GLY A 207 13.04 14.68 6.58
N PHE A 208 14.33 14.46 6.33
CA PHE A 208 14.81 13.61 5.23
C PHE A 208 15.24 12.22 5.70
N GLY A 209 15.68 12.09 6.96
CA GLY A 209 16.05 10.83 7.60
C GLY A 209 14.89 10.12 8.28
N TYR A 210 14.77 10.29 9.60
CA TYR A 210 13.87 9.48 10.43
C TYR A 210 12.40 9.48 9.99
N GLY A 211 11.83 10.63 9.67
CA GLY A 211 10.40 10.78 9.36
C GLY A 211 9.98 9.90 8.19
N PRO A 212 10.54 10.12 6.99
CA PRO A 212 10.23 9.29 5.82
C PRO A 212 10.60 7.82 6.01
N LEU A 213 11.72 7.49 6.68
CA LEU A 213 12.11 6.11 6.91
C LEU A 213 11.15 5.38 7.86
N ILE A 214 10.77 5.98 8.99
CA ILE A 214 9.77 5.41 9.91
C ILE A 214 8.42 5.25 9.20
N ALA A 215 8.00 6.26 8.43
CA ALA A 215 6.78 6.18 7.63
C ALA A 215 6.84 5.03 6.61
N LEU A 216 7.97 4.84 5.93
CA LEU A 216 8.18 3.78 4.95
C LEU A 216 8.17 2.40 5.62
N ILE A 217 8.83 2.24 6.76
CA ILE A 217 8.85 0.99 7.54
C ILE A 217 7.42 0.63 7.97
N GLY A 218 6.69 1.58 8.56
CA GLY A 218 5.32 1.36 9.03
C GLY A 218 4.34 1.09 7.90
N LEU A 219 4.17 2.07 7.00
CA LEU A 219 3.21 2.02 5.90
C LEU A 219 3.56 0.91 4.91
N GLY A 220 4.85 0.76 4.55
CA GLY A 220 5.31 -0.26 3.62
C GLY A 220 5.10 -1.68 4.14
N SER A 221 5.56 -1.97 5.37
CA SER A 221 5.39 -3.30 5.98
C SER A 221 3.91 -3.67 6.09
N TYR A 222 3.08 -2.74 6.56
CA TYR A 222 1.63 -2.98 6.62
C TYR A 222 1.04 -3.17 5.22
N HIS A 223 1.25 -2.24 4.28
CA HIS A 223 0.59 -2.27 2.98
C HIS A 223 0.96 -3.51 2.17
N ILE A 224 2.24 -3.92 2.19
CA ILE A 224 2.72 -5.10 1.46
C ILE A 224 2.18 -6.38 2.11
N ILE A 225 2.36 -6.56 3.43
CA ILE A 225 1.99 -7.80 4.11
C ILE A 225 0.46 -7.92 4.23
N ALA A 226 -0.25 -6.87 4.62
CA ALA A 226 -1.72 -6.87 4.66
C ALA A 226 -2.32 -7.08 3.26
N GLY A 227 -1.75 -6.44 2.23
CA GLY A 227 -2.12 -6.67 0.84
C GLY A 227 -1.93 -8.13 0.42
N SER A 228 -0.84 -8.76 0.84
CA SER A 228 -0.55 -10.18 0.56
C SER A 228 -1.55 -11.12 1.26
N VAL A 229 -1.95 -10.80 2.49
CA VAL A 229 -2.99 -11.53 3.23
C VAL A 229 -4.35 -11.43 2.52
N GLN A 230 -4.71 -10.24 2.04
CA GLN A 230 -5.92 -10.03 1.25
C GLN A 230 -5.85 -10.81 -0.06
N TYR A 231 -4.69 -10.78 -0.73
CA TYR A 231 -4.42 -11.49 -1.97
C TYR A 231 -4.59 -13.01 -1.84
N MET A 232 -4.01 -13.60 -0.79
CA MET A 232 -4.13 -15.02 -0.48
C MET A 232 -5.49 -15.42 0.12
N HIS A 233 -6.42 -14.47 0.25
CA HIS A 233 -7.74 -14.69 0.82
C HIS A 233 -7.71 -15.35 2.20
N VAL A 234 -6.71 -15.02 3.04
CA VAL A 234 -6.57 -15.62 4.37
C VAL A 234 -7.74 -15.17 5.24
N ARG A 235 -8.70 -16.08 5.54
CA ARG A 235 -9.91 -15.77 6.33
C ARG A 235 -9.74 -15.99 7.84
N SER A 236 -8.77 -16.81 8.24
CA SER A 236 -8.55 -17.16 9.65
C SER A 236 -8.15 -15.93 10.48
N LEU A 237 -8.95 -15.60 11.50
CA LEU A 237 -8.66 -14.51 12.44
C LEU A 237 -7.35 -14.77 13.21
N LYS A 238 -7.09 -16.03 13.59
CA LYS A 238 -5.84 -16.41 14.28
C LYS A 238 -4.62 -16.16 13.40
N ALA A 239 -4.71 -16.49 12.11
CA ALA A 239 -3.64 -16.23 11.14
C ALA A 239 -3.42 -14.71 10.96
N ARG A 240 -4.50 -13.94 10.75
CA ARG A 240 -4.42 -12.47 10.64
C ARG A 240 -3.79 -11.85 11.89
N LYS A 241 -4.17 -12.30 13.10
CA LYS A 241 -3.55 -11.81 14.34
C LYS A 241 -2.05 -12.09 14.41
N ARG A 242 -1.62 -13.31 14.04
CA ARG A 242 -0.19 -13.67 13.97
C ARG A 242 0.56 -12.80 12.97
N ILE A 243 -0.04 -12.55 11.81
CA ILE A 243 0.55 -11.68 10.77
C ILE A 243 0.64 -10.23 11.26
N MET A 244 -0.35 -9.70 11.98
CA MET A 244 -0.24 -8.37 12.59
C MET A 244 0.89 -8.28 13.61
N ASN A 245 1.05 -9.30 14.46
CA ASN A 245 2.18 -9.35 15.40
C ASN A 245 3.52 -9.40 14.66
N PHE A 246 3.58 -10.12 13.54
CA PHE A 246 4.77 -10.15 12.69
C PHE A 246 5.06 -8.78 12.05
N ILE A 247 4.05 -8.09 11.52
CA ILE A 247 4.19 -6.71 11.01
C ILE A 247 4.72 -5.79 12.12
N LEU A 248 4.14 -5.87 13.32
CA LEU A 248 4.59 -5.07 14.46
C LEU A 248 6.04 -5.37 14.83
N LEU A 249 6.44 -6.64 14.87
CA LEU A 249 7.82 -7.04 15.13
C LEU A 249 8.77 -6.48 14.07
N LEU A 250 8.41 -6.54 12.79
CA LEU A 250 9.21 -5.95 11.71
C LEU A 250 9.35 -4.43 11.87
N ILE A 251 8.27 -3.74 12.25
CA ILE A 251 8.30 -2.29 12.47
C ILE A 251 9.22 -1.96 13.66
N CYS A 252 9.07 -2.65 14.79
CA CYS A 252 9.94 -2.45 15.95
C CYS A 252 11.40 -2.75 15.61
N SER A 253 11.67 -3.82 14.88
CA SER A 253 13.01 -4.16 14.39
C SER A 253 13.58 -3.04 13.52
N GLY A 254 12.82 -2.55 12.55
CA GLY A 254 13.26 -1.45 11.68
C GLY A 254 13.51 -0.16 12.46
N MET A 255 12.65 0.21 13.40
CA MET A 255 12.85 1.38 14.25
C MET A 255 14.11 1.25 15.13
N PHE A 256 14.32 0.08 15.72
CA PHE A 256 15.53 -0.21 16.49
C PHE A 256 16.77 -0.18 15.60
N GLY A 257 16.71 -0.75 14.40
CA GLY A 257 17.77 -0.71 13.40
C GLY A 257 18.13 0.71 12.98
N LEU A 258 17.15 1.60 12.75
CA LEU A 258 17.41 3.02 12.48
C LEU A 258 18.11 3.71 13.66
N SER A 259 17.70 3.41 14.89
CA SER A 259 18.36 3.93 16.09
C SER A 259 19.82 3.47 16.18
N ARG A 260 20.10 2.20 15.86
CA ARG A 260 21.46 1.67 15.81
C ARG A 260 22.29 2.33 14.72
N LEU A 261 21.78 2.42 13.49
CA LEU A 261 22.45 3.11 12.37
C LEU A 261 22.78 4.57 12.69
N SER A 262 21.91 5.28 13.39
CA SER A 262 22.17 6.69 13.78
C SER A 262 23.28 6.87 14.80
N SER A 263 23.69 5.79 15.46
CA SER A 263 24.78 5.79 16.44
C SER A 263 26.13 5.48 15.80
N GLU A 264 26.14 5.03 14.54
CA GLU A 264 27.36 4.77 13.78
C GLU A 264 27.93 6.08 13.23
N ALA A 265 29.21 6.31 13.48
CA ALA A 265 29.89 7.51 13.01
C ALA A 265 30.36 7.33 11.56
N VAL A 266 30.02 8.29 10.70
CA VAL A 266 30.51 8.37 9.32
C VAL A 266 31.20 9.72 9.12
N PHE A 267 32.52 9.68 8.96
CA PHE A 267 33.36 10.87 8.84
C PHE A 267 33.70 11.19 7.39
N GLY A 268 33.85 12.47 7.06
CA GLY A 268 34.39 12.91 5.76
C GLY A 268 33.43 12.80 4.56
N MET A 269 32.20 12.30 4.75
CA MET A 269 31.28 12.07 3.63
C MET A 269 30.48 13.31 3.18
N ASP A 270 30.64 14.43 3.87
CA ASP A 270 29.94 15.69 3.57
C ASP A 270 30.16 16.18 2.13
N LYS A 271 31.37 16.02 1.59
CA LYS A 271 31.70 16.43 0.21
C LYS A 271 30.87 15.65 -0.82
N TYR A 272 30.52 14.40 -0.52
CA TYR A 272 29.81 13.50 -1.43
C TYR A 272 28.29 13.60 -1.26
N TYR A 273 27.80 13.71 -0.02
CA TYR A 273 26.36 13.59 0.25
C TYR A 273 25.62 14.93 0.37
N LYS A 274 26.29 16.04 0.72
CA LYS A 274 25.63 17.37 0.75
C LYS A 274 25.03 17.80 -0.61
N PRO A 275 25.67 17.55 -1.77
CA PRO A 275 25.08 17.90 -3.07
C PRO A 275 23.70 17.26 -3.32
N ILE A 276 23.49 16.04 -2.82
CA ILE A 276 22.21 15.32 -2.94
C ILE A 276 21.09 16.11 -2.25
N LEU A 277 21.33 16.55 -1.00
CA LEU A 277 20.34 17.31 -0.23
C LEU A 277 20.14 18.74 -0.75
N LYS A 278 21.19 19.39 -1.26
CA LYS A 278 21.07 20.74 -1.86
C LYS A 278 20.10 20.77 -3.04
N THR A 279 20.06 19.69 -3.80
CA THR A 279 19.13 19.54 -4.94
C THR A 279 17.67 19.53 -4.48
N LEU A 280 17.39 19.02 -3.27
CA LEU A 280 16.05 19.02 -2.67
C LEU A 280 15.65 20.37 -2.05
N SER A 281 16.61 21.16 -1.57
CA SER A 281 16.33 22.46 -0.93
C SER A 281 16.18 23.62 -1.91
N LEU A 282 16.56 23.42 -3.18
CA LEU A 282 16.54 24.45 -4.23
C LEU A 282 15.37 24.29 -5.22
N SER A 283 14.51 23.29 -5.00
CA SER A 283 13.26 23.04 -5.74
C SER A 283 12.06 23.34 -4.86
#